data_AF-A0A931FD74-F1
#
_entry.id   AF-A0A931FD74-F1
#
_cell.length_a   1.000
_cell.length_b   1.000
_cell.length_c   1.000
_cell.angle_alpha   90.00
_cell.angle_beta   90.00
_cell.angle_gamma   90.00
#
_symmetry.space_group_name_H-M   'P 1'
#
loop_
_entity.id
_entity.type
_entity.pdbx_description
1 polymer ?
#
loop_
_entity_poly.entity_id
_entity_poly.type
_entity_poly.pdbx_seq_one_letter_code
_entity_poly.pdbx_strand_id
1 'polypeptide(L)'
;MVVNNLFEENRAKIGNTQAQINVAKQKVVRLPDSEQKTALLEKVAQTQQAYDTLMKIWEVANSTIENYFINGEIGNPKGALTTEEMVDLSQKLNDLPYRDIKILEGYTTNELWAKYDQLITVSSAIPSVEELFTNDKPSPNNTQDQINISLHLVNQLVDGPCKQKLLAKVQEAQQAYDATHSGTKNSTEK
;
A
#
# COMPACT_ATOMS: atom_id res chain seq x y z
N MET A 1 34.99 -5.12 13.78
CA MET A 1 33.90 -5.90 13.14
C MET A 1 32.55 -5.17 13.01
N VAL A 2 32.26 -4.09 13.73
CA VAL A 2 30.90 -3.48 13.72
C VAL A 2 30.59 -2.70 12.44
N VAL A 3 31.57 -2.01 11.83
CA VAL A 3 31.37 -1.31 10.55
C VAL A 3 31.14 -2.29 9.41
N ASN A 4 31.81 -3.45 9.40
CA ASN A 4 31.59 -4.49 8.39
C ASN A 4 30.15 -5.02 8.41
N ASN A 5 29.46 -4.94 9.55
CA ASN A 5 28.06 -5.35 9.64
C ASN A 5 27.10 -4.36 8.97
N LEU A 6 27.54 -3.13 8.66
CA LEU A 6 26.76 -2.13 7.90
C LEU A 6 26.83 -2.36 6.38
N PHE A 7 27.75 -3.20 5.91
CA PHE A 7 28.00 -3.41 4.50
C PHE A 7 27.67 -4.82 4.07
N GLU A 8 27.08 -4.94 2.89
CA GLU A 8 26.99 -6.19 2.13
C GLU A 8 27.88 -6.02 0.90
N GLU A 9 28.87 -6.91 0.79
CA GLU A 9 29.95 -6.80 -0.19
C GLU A 9 30.66 -5.43 -0.10
N ASN A 10 30.39 -4.53 -1.05
CA ASN A 10 30.98 -3.20 -1.15
C ASN A 10 29.93 -2.07 -1.08
N ARG A 11 28.69 -2.36 -0.64
CA ARG A 11 27.60 -1.37 -0.54
C ARG A 11 27.00 -1.35 0.86
N ALA A 12 26.50 -0.18 1.26
CA ALA A 12 25.73 -0.06 2.49
C ALA A 12 24.46 -0.91 2.40
N LYS A 13 24.14 -1.66 3.46
CA LYS A 13 22.90 -2.44 3.54
C LYS A 13 21.68 -1.51 3.54
N ILE A 14 20.68 -1.83 2.74
CA ILE A 14 19.43 -1.07 2.60
C ILE A 14 18.61 -1.08 3.91
N GLY A 15 18.79 -2.10 4.76
CA GLY A 15 18.12 -2.22 6.07
C GLY A 15 18.93 -1.77 7.28
N ASN A 16 19.98 -0.96 7.10
CA ASN A 16 20.66 -0.35 8.24
C ASN A 16 19.72 0.62 8.94
N THR A 17 19.56 0.45 10.25
CA THR A 17 18.84 1.40 11.11
C THR A 17 19.77 2.54 11.53
N GLN A 18 19.20 3.72 11.81
CA GLN A 18 19.96 4.84 12.38
C GLN A 18 20.71 4.44 13.67
N ALA A 19 20.12 3.58 14.49
CA ALA A 19 20.75 3.06 15.71
C ALA A 19 22.04 2.27 15.41
N GLN A 20 22.00 1.36 14.42
CA GLN A 20 23.18 0.59 13.99
C GLN A 20 24.28 1.52 13.46
N ILE A 21 23.93 2.55 12.68
CA ILE A 21 24.88 3.52 12.14
C ILE A 21 25.51 4.34 13.27
N ASN A 22 24.70 4.84 14.22
CA ASN A 22 25.18 5.59 15.38
C ASN A 22 26.14 4.76 16.25
N VAL A 23 25.82 3.49 16.51
CA VAL A 23 26.68 2.56 17.26
C VAL A 23 28.01 2.34 16.52
N ALA A 24 27.99 2.17 15.20
CA ALA A 24 29.20 2.03 14.42
C ALA A 24 30.06 3.30 14.47
N LYS A 25 29.44 4.47 14.27
CA LYS A 25 30.10 5.78 14.36
C LYS A 25 30.83 5.93 15.70
N GLN A 26 30.12 5.75 16.81
CA GLN A 26 30.69 5.88 18.17
C GLN A 26 31.90 4.97 18.41
N LYS A 27 31.91 3.75 17.85
CA LYS A 27 33.04 2.83 17.97
C LYS A 27 34.24 3.28 17.12
N VAL A 28 34.03 3.81 15.92
CA VAL A 28 35.11 4.28 15.04
C VAL A 28 35.78 5.54 15.59
N VAL A 29 35.03 6.51 16.12
CA VAL A 29 35.62 7.75 16.66
C VAL A 29 36.58 7.50 17.83
N ARG A 30 36.39 6.40 18.58
CA ARG A 30 37.25 5.99 19.71
C ARG A 30 38.58 5.35 19.29
N LEU A 31 38.77 5.04 18.00
CA LEU A 31 40.02 4.47 17.52
C LEU A 31 41.13 5.53 17.53
N PRO A 32 42.40 5.12 17.75
CA PRO A 32 43.56 5.99 17.50
C PRO A 32 43.60 6.47 16.05
N ASP A 33 44.15 7.67 15.85
CA ASP A 33 44.27 8.24 14.51
C ASP A 33 45.18 7.39 13.63
N SER A 34 44.64 7.01 12.48
CA SER A 34 45.25 6.08 11.52
C SER A 34 44.50 6.15 10.20
N GLU A 35 45.15 5.73 9.10
CA GLU A 35 44.48 5.57 7.81
C GLU A 35 43.26 4.65 7.89
N GLN A 36 43.35 3.60 8.71
CA GLN A 36 42.23 2.68 8.94
C GLN A 36 41.04 3.37 9.60
N LYS A 37 41.26 4.25 10.59
CA LYS A 37 40.18 5.04 11.22
C LYS A 37 39.52 5.94 10.17
N THR A 38 40.30 6.63 9.36
CA THR A 38 39.80 7.49 8.27
C THR A 38 38.91 6.69 7.31
N ALA A 39 39.40 5.55 6.80
CA ALA A 39 38.62 4.69 5.90
C ALA A 39 37.32 4.15 6.54
N LEU A 40 37.32 3.86 7.85
CA LEU A 40 36.12 3.44 8.56
C LEU A 40 35.12 4.59 8.77
N LEU A 41 35.59 5.81 9.02
CA LEU A 41 34.73 6.99 9.12
C LEU A 41 34.06 7.29 7.78
N GLU A 42 34.79 7.17 6.67
CA GLU A 42 34.23 7.32 5.31
C GLU A 42 33.13 6.30 5.04
N LYS A 43 33.35 5.02 5.39
CA LYS A 43 32.33 3.97 5.28
C LYS A 43 31.08 4.27 6.11
N VAL A 44 31.25 4.74 7.34
CA VAL A 44 30.12 5.15 8.19
C VAL A 44 29.37 6.33 7.57
N ALA A 45 30.09 7.32 7.01
CA ALA A 45 29.48 8.46 6.33
C ALA A 45 28.69 8.06 5.08
N GLN A 46 29.22 7.16 4.25
CA GLN A 46 28.52 6.60 3.11
C GLN A 46 27.24 5.85 3.53
N THR A 47 27.31 5.10 4.63
CA THR A 47 26.13 4.39 5.16
C THR A 47 25.06 5.38 5.62
N GLN A 48 25.46 6.44 6.32
CA GLN A 48 24.54 7.51 6.74
C GLN A 48 23.89 8.18 5.54
N GLN A 49 24.67 8.49 4.49
CA GLN A 49 24.13 9.10 3.28
C GLN A 49 23.11 8.20 2.57
N ALA A 50 23.38 6.89 2.48
CA ALA A 50 22.44 5.93 1.91
C ALA A 50 21.15 5.86 2.73
N TYR A 51 21.26 5.87 4.06
CA TYR A 51 20.14 5.91 4.98
C TYR A 51 19.28 7.18 4.80
N ASP A 52 19.90 8.36 4.83
CA ASP A 52 19.21 9.64 4.70
C ASP A 52 18.49 9.76 3.33
N THR A 53 19.09 9.18 2.28
CA THR A 53 18.49 9.13 0.95
C THR A 53 17.25 8.25 0.95
N LEU A 54 17.31 7.04 1.50
CA LEU A 54 16.17 6.13 1.57
C LEU A 54 15.03 6.72 2.43
N MET A 55 15.36 7.38 3.55
CA MET A 55 14.37 8.02 4.41
C MET A 55 13.61 9.13 3.67
N LYS A 56 14.30 9.96 2.90
CA LYS A 56 13.66 11.01 2.08
C LYS A 56 12.70 10.43 1.05
N ILE A 57 13.11 9.35 0.38
CA ILE A 57 12.25 8.66 -0.60
C ILE A 57 11.00 8.12 0.12
N TRP A 58 11.19 7.49 1.28
CA TRP A 58 10.09 6.97 2.10
C TRP A 58 9.14 8.08 2.56
N GLU A 59 9.65 9.22 3.03
CA GLU A 59 8.82 10.36 3.48
C GLU A 59 7.96 10.94 2.35
N VAL A 60 8.54 11.08 1.15
CA VAL A 60 7.81 11.53 -0.04
C VAL A 60 6.73 10.52 -0.44
N ALA A 61 7.07 9.23 -0.50
CA ALA A 61 6.10 8.19 -0.82
C ALA A 61 4.97 8.13 0.21
N ASN A 62 5.31 8.17 1.51
CA ASN A 62 4.36 8.14 2.61
C ASN A 62 3.41 9.33 2.58
N SER A 63 3.94 10.56 2.55
CA SER A 63 3.10 11.76 2.49
C SER A 63 2.19 11.79 1.25
N THR A 64 2.66 11.26 0.12
CA THR A 64 1.84 11.17 -1.10
C THR A 64 0.72 10.15 -0.93
N ILE A 65 1.04 8.93 -0.47
CA ILE A 65 0.05 7.86 -0.24
C ILE A 65 -1.00 8.29 0.78
N GLU A 66 -0.59 8.90 1.89
CA GLU A 66 -1.50 9.34 2.97
C GLU A 66 -2.58 10.30 2.48
N ASN A 67 -2.31 11.08 1.43
CA ASN A 67 -3.31 11.98 0.85
C ASN A 67 -4.50 11.24 0.21
N TYR A 68 -4.40 9.94 -0.05
CA TYR A 68 -5.49 9.13 -0.59
C TYR A 68 -6.30 8.40 0.47
N PHE A 69 -5.95 8.53 1.76
CA PHE A 69 -6.65 7.88 2.87
C PHE A 69 -7.27 8.91 3.82
N ILE A 70 -8.39 8.54 4.44
CA ILE A 70 -9.02 9.32 5.50
C ILE A 70 -8.34 8.94 6.81
N ASN A 71 -7.75 9.93 7.50
CA ASN A 71 -6.98 9.75 8.74
C ASN A 71 -5.86 8.70 8.65
N GLY A 72 -5.38 8.40 7.44
CA GLY A 72 -4.38 7.36 7.20
C GLY A 72 -4.86 5.93 7.43
N GLU A 73 -6.16 5.68 7.54
CA GLU A 73 -6.68 4.33 7.72
C GLU A 73 -6.71 3.58 6.38
N ILE A 74 -5.98 2.47 6.26
CA ILE A 74 -5.92 1.65 5.04
C ILE A 74 -7.31 1.18 4.57
N GLY A 75 -8.23 0.87 5.49
CA GLY A 75 -9.61 0.48 5.16
C GLY A 75 -10.52 1.64 4.74
N ASN A 76 -10.00 2.87 4.69
CA ASN A 76 -10.76 4.10 4.44
C ASN A 76 -10.13 5.01 3.35
N PRO A 77 -9.92 4.49 2.13
CA PRO A 77 -9.48 5.29 0.99
C PRO A 77 -10.54 6.32 0.60
N LYS A 78 -10.11 7.47 0.08
CA LYS A 78 -10.98 8.58 -0.34
C LYS A 78 -11.79 8.26 -1.62
N GLY A 79 -11.31 7.34 -2.45
CA GLY A 79 -11.97 6.95 -3.69
C GLY A 79 -11.05 6.17 -4.62
N ALA A 80 -11.54 5.93 -5.83
CA ALA A 80 -10.75 5.37 -6.92
C ALA A 80 -9.77 6.42 -7.45
N LEU A 81 -8.58 5.97 -7.80
CA LEU A 81 -7.57 6.75 -8.51
C LEU A 81 -7.67 6.52 -10.01
N THR A 82 -7.31 7.55 -10.75
CA THR A 82 -7.04 7.50 -12.19
C THR A 82 -5.76 6.71 -12.49
N THR A 83 -5.60 6.28 -13.73
CA THR A 83 -4.36 5.65 -14.20
C THR A 83 -3.13 6.54 -13.99
N GLU A 84 -3.27 7.86 -14.17
CA GLU A 84 -2.15 8.80 -14.02
C GLU A 84 -1.70 8.89 -12.56
N GLU A 85 -2.64 9.01 -11.61
CA GLU A 85 -2.33 9.01 -10.17
C GLU A 85 -1.68 7.71 -9.72
N MET A 86 -2.13 6.57 -10.25
CA MET A 86 -1.52 5.26 -9.98
C MET A 86 -0.09 5.15 -10.51
N VAL A 87 0.15 5.66 -11.71
CA VAL A 87 1.49 5.69 -12.30
C VAL A 87 2.41 6.59 -11.48
N ASP A 88 1.96 7.79 -11.08
CA ASP A 88 2.75 8.69 -10.24
C ASP A 88 3.12 8.06 -8.89
N LEU A 89 2.17 7.40 -8.23
CA LEU A 89 2.43 6.66 -6.99
C LEU A 89 3.44 5.53 -7.20
N SER A 90 3.27 4.74 -8.26
CA SER A 90 4.19 3.65 -8.58
C SER A 90 5.63 4.14 -8.79
N GLN A 91 5.81 5.31 -9.43
CA GLN A 91 7.12 5.92 -9.66
C GLN A 91 7.76 6.37 -8.34
N LYS A 92 6.98 6.95 -7.43
CA LYS A 92 7.47 7.36 -6.09
C LYS A 92 7.87 6.17 -5.21
N LEU A 93 7.22 5.02 -5.40
CA LEU A 93 7.53 3.79 -4.68
C LEU A 93 8.68 2.99 -5.29
N ASN A 94 9.05 3.24 -6.56
CA ASN A 94 9.97 2.38 -7.32
C ASN A 94 11.37 2.27 -6.70
N ASP A 95 11.83 3.32 -6.02
CA ASP A 95 13.12 3.31 -5.34
C ASP A 95 13.07 2.70 -3.92
N LEU A 96 11.86 2.35 -3.44
CA LEU A 96 11.68 1.66 -2.18
C LEU A 96 11.75 0.13 -2.38
N PRO A 97 12.42 -0.58 -1.46
CA PRO A 97 12.49 -2.03 -1.50
C PRO A 97 11.11 -2.66 -1.21
N TYR A 98 10.70 -3.60 -2.07
CA TYR A 98 9.54 -4.46 -1.86
C TYR A 98 9.84 -5.62 -0.89
N ARG A 99 10.33 -5.28 0.31
CA ARG A 99 10.62 -6.20 1.43
C ARG A 99 10.35 -5.49 2.75
N ASP A 100 10.11 -6.25 3.81
CA ASP A 100 9.99 -5.71 5.17
C ASP A 100 11.32 -5.11 5.64
N ILE A 101 11.53 -3.84 5.32
CA ILE A 101 12.68 -3.09 5.78
C ILE A 101 12.21 -2.07 6.80
N LYS A 102 12.70 -2.24 8.02
CA LYS A 102 12.57 -1.24 9.08
C LYS A 102 13.58 -0.14 8.81
N ILE A 103 13.09 0.98 8.29
CA ILE A 103 13.92 2.17 8.05
C ILE A 103 14.13 2.90 9.38
N LEU A 104 13.07 3.03 10.19
CA LEU A 104 13.12 3.57 11.56
C LEU A 104 12.18 2.77 12.46
N GLU A 105 12.30 2.87 13.78
CA GLU A 105 11.35 2.26 14.73
C GLU A 105 9.91 2.70 14.40
N GLY A 106 9.07 1.74 13.98
CA GLY A 106 7.68 1.99 13.59
C GLY A 106 7.47 2.32 12.10
N TYR A 107 8.52 2.53 11.31
CA TYR A 107 8.43 2.94 9.91
C TYR A 107 8.90 1.82 8.97
N THR A 108 7.95 1.26 8.22
CA THR A 108 8.21 0.16 7.29
C THR A 108 7.78 0.51 5.87
N THR A 109 8.41 -0.13 4.89
CA THR A 109 7.97 -0.11 3.50
C THR A 109 6.72 -0.97 3.27
N ASN A 110 6.48 -1.98 4.11
CA ASN A 110 5.32 -2.87 4.00
C ASN A 110 3.99 -2.14 4.10
N GLU A 111 3.87 -1.17 5.02
CA GLU A 111 2.63 -0.41 5.18
C GLU A 111 2.32 0.44 3.94
N LEU A 112 3.34 1.04 3.33
CA LEU A 112 3.19 1.78 2.07
C LEU A 112 2.73 0.87 0.93
N TRP A 113 3.34 -0.30 0.80
CA TRP A 113 2.95 -1.27 -0.22
C TRP A 113 1.54 -1.83 0.00
N ALA A 114 1.17 -2.12 1.24
CA ALA A 114 -0.20 -2.55 1.56
C ALA A 114 -1.23 -1.46 1.23
N LYS A 115 -0.94 -0.19 1.53
CA LYS A 115 -1.77 0.95 1.14
C LYS A 115 -1.87 1.08 -0.37
N TYR A 116 -0.76 0.95 -1.09
CA TYR A 116 -0.74 0.98 -2.55
C TYR A 116 -1.58 -0.15 -3.17
N ASP A 117 -1.42 -1.39 -2.68
CA ASP A 117 -2.20 -2.55 -3.11
C ASP A 117 -3.70 -2.33 -2.86
N GLN A 118 -4.05 -1.78 -1.70
CA GLN A 118 -5.43 -1.43 -1.36
C GLN A 118 -6.00 -0.38 -2.33
N LEU A 119 -5.23 0.65 -2.72
CA LEU A 119 -5.67 1.62 -3.72
C LEU A 119 -5.92 0.93 -5.07
N ILE A 120 -5.08 -0.02 -5.49
CA ILE A 120 -5.28 -0.77 -6.75
C ILE A 120 -6.60 -1.54 -6.70
N THR A 121 -6.86 -2.23 -5.60
CA THR A 121 -8.11 -2.98 -5.40
C THR A 121 -9.32 -2.04 -5.42
N VAL A 122 -9.24 -0.90 -4.74
CA VAL A 122 -10.31 0.11 -4.68
C VAL A 122 -10.60 0.71 -6.05
N SER A 123 -9.56 1.04 -6.83
CA SER A 123 -9.70 1.53 -8.20
C SER A 123 -10.30 0.51 -9.17
N SER A 124 -10.29 -0.79 -8.83
CA SER A 124 -10.97 -1.84 -9.59
C SER A 124 -12.39 -2.07 -9.10
N ALA A 125 -12.59 -2.09 -7.77
CA ALA A 125 -13.87 -2.41 -7.15
C ALA A 125 -14.90 -1.29 -7.29
N ILE A 126 -14.51 -0.02 -7.13
CA ILE A 126 -15.45 1.11 -7.21
C ILE A 126 -16.14 1.18 -8.58
N PRO A 127 -15.41 1.22 -9.72
CA PRO A 127 -16.06 1.27 -11.03
C PRO A 127 -16.96 0.05 -11.28
N SER A 128 -16.51 -1.15 -10.90
CA SER A 128 -17.32 -2.36 -11.05
C SER A 128 -18.63 -2.30 -10.26
N VAL A 129 -18.61 -1.76 -9.04
CA VAL A 129 -19.84 -1.58 -8.24
C VAL A 129 -20.70 -0.47 -8.82
N GLU A 130 -20.12 0.63 -9.33
CA GLU A 130 -20.86 1.73 -9.95
C GLU A 130 -21.58 1.30 -11.23
N GLU A 131 -21.00 0.40 -12.01
CA GLU A 131 -21.62 -0.20 -13.20
C GLU A 131 -22.90 -0.99 -12.90
N LEU A 132 -23.09 -1.46 -11.66
CA LEU A 132 -24.34 -2.12 -11.25
C LEU A 132 -25.51 -1.15 -11.11
N PHE A 133 -25.27 0.17 -11.22
CA PHE A 133 -26.27 1.21 -11.00
C PHE A 133 -26.45 2.10 -12.24
N THR A 134 -27.66 2.61 -12.42
CA THR A 134 -27.98 3.62 -13.43
C THR A 134 -28.94 4.62 -12.81
N ASN A 135 -28.59 5.91 -12.86
CA ASN A 135 -29.34 6.98 -12.18
C ASN A 135 -29.59 6.67 -10.69
N ASP A 136 -28.54 6.26 -9.97
CA ASP A 136 -28.55 5.92 -8.53
C ASP A 136 -29.49 4.77 -8.12
N LYS A 137 -29.93 3.94 -9.07
CA LYS A 137 -30.72 2.74 -8.80
C LYS A 137 -30.05 1.51 -9.38
N PRO A 138 -30.18 0.32 -8.77
CA PRO A 138 -29.74 -0.92 -9.39
C PRO A 138 -30.25 -1.05 -10.81
N SER A 139 -29.35 -1.32 -11.75
CA SER A 139 -29.71 -1.51 -13.15
C SER A 139 -30.59 -2.74 -13.31
N PRO A 140 -31.74 -2.66 -14.02
CA PRO A 140 -32.60 -3.82 -14.28
C PRO A 140 -31.94 -4.86 -15.20
N ASN A 141 -30.85 -4.48 -15.88
CA ASN A 141 -30.11 -5.34 -16.80
C ASN A 141 -28.89 -6.00 -16.14
N ASN A 142 -28.70 -5.84 -14.84
CA ASN A 142 -27.64 -6.53 -14.12
C ASN A 142 -27.75 -8.04 -14.33
N THR A 143 -26.62 -8.68 -14.58
CA THR A 143 -26.51 -10.14 -14.55
C THR A 143 -25.98 -10.60 -13.20
N GLN A 144 -26.31 -11.85 -12.82
CA GLN A 144 -25.73 -12.46 -11.62
C GLN A 144 -24.19 -12.48 -11.68
N ASP A 145 -23.62 -12.67 -12.87
CA ASP A 145 -22.16 -12.67 -13.07
C ASP A 145 -21.55 -11.29 -12.78
N GLN A 146 -22.17 -10.20 -13.22
CA GLN A 146 -21.71 -8.84 -12.92
C GLN A 146 -21.70 -8.59 -11.41
N ILE A 147 -22.78 -8.96 -10.71
CA ILE A 147 -22.90 -8.82 -9.26
C ILE A 147 -21.84 -9.66 -8.54
N ASN A 148 -21.63 -10.89 -8.98
CA ASN A 148 -20.61 -11.79 -8.41
C ASN A 148 -19.18 -11.25 -8.62
N ILE A 149 -18.89 -10.66 -9.79
CA ILE A 149 -17.59 -10.02 -10.08
C ILE A 149 -17.37 -8.85 -9.13
N SER A 150 -18.34 -7.95 -8.99
CA SER A 150 -18.24 -6.81 -8.06
C SER A 150 -18.07 -7.28 -6.61
N LEU A 151 -18.84 -8.30 -6.18
CA LEU A 151 -18.70 -8.89 -4.85
C LEU A 151 -17.30 -9.45 -4.61
N HIS A 152 -16.74 -10.15 -5.60
CA HIS A 152 -15.40 -10.71 -5.52
C HIS A 152 -14.35 -9.61 -5.33
N LEU A 153 -14.40 -8.57 -6.16
CA LEU A 153 -13.49 -7.41 -6.05
C LEU A 153 -13.63 -6.72 -4.69
N VAL A 154 -14.87 -6.50 -4.21
CA VAL A 154 -15.10 -5.86 -2.92
C VAL A 154 -14.56 -6.70 -1.76
N ASN A 155 -14.65 -8.02 -1.83
CA ASN A 155 -14.13 -8.91 -0.80
C ASN A 155 -12.60 -8.90 -0.67
N GLN A 156 -11.89 -8.47 -1.71
CA GLN A 156 -10.42 -8.30 -1.69
C GLN A 156 -9.98 -7.05 -0.92
N LEU A 157 -10.87 -6.07 -0.69
CA LEU A 157 -10.52 -4.89 0.09
C LEU A 157 -10.21 -5.26 1.54
N VAL A 158 -9.26 -4.52 2.13
CA VAL A 158 -9.05 -4.46 3.56
C VAL A 158 -10.34 -4.02 4.27
N ASP A 159 -10.64 -4.66 5.39
CA ASP A 159 -11.84 -4.35 6.18
C ASP A 159 -11.83 -2.90 6.66
N GLY A 160 -12.96 -2.22 6.49
CA GLY A 160 -13.11 -0.82 6.87
C GLY A 160 -14.36 -0.18 6.25
N PRO A 161 -14.55 1.13 6.48
CA PRO A 161 -15.74 1.85 6.01
C PRO A 161 -15.97 1.77 4.50
N CYS A 162 -14.89 1.77 3.69
CA CYS A 162 -15.01 1.67 2.23
C CYS A 162 -15.60 0.32 1.81
N LYS A 163 -15.05 -0.79 2.31
CA LYS A 163 -15.55 -2.14 2.03
C LYS A 163 -17.00 -2.30 2.46
N GLN A 164 -17.36 -1.83 3.66
CA GLN A 164 -18.73 -1.92 4.17
C GLN A 164 -19.72 -1.18 3.26
N LYS A 165 -19.37 0.03 2.82
CA LYS A 165 -20.20 0.82 1.89
C LYS A 165 -20.38 0.13 0.54
N LEU A 166 -19.32 -0.45 -0.01
CA LEU A 166 -19.39 -1.17 -1.29
C LEU A 166 -20.18 -2.47 -1.17
N LEU A 167 -20.00 -3.24 -0.08
CA LEU A 167 -20.80 -4.44 0.18
C LEU A 167 -22.29 -4.13 0.28
N ALA A 168 -22.66 -3.02 0.92
CA ALA A 168 -24.06 -2.59 1.00
C ALA A 168 -24.64 -2.30 -0.40
N LYS A 169 -23.88 -1.63 -1.28
CA LYS A 169 -24.30 -1.39 -2.67
C LYS A 169 -24.42 -2.68 -3.47
N VAL A 170 -23.47 -3.61 -3.35
CA VAL A 170 -23.55 -4.92 -4.01
C VAL A 170 -24.78 -5.69 -3.53
N GLN A 171 -25.08 -5.64 -2.23
CA GLN A 171 -26.26 -6.27 -1.65
C GLN A 171 -27.57 -5.65 -2.18
N GLU A 172 -27.62 -4.32 -2.31
CA GLU A 172 -28.76 -3.63 -2.92
C GLU A 172 -28.99 -4.09 -4.37
N ALA A 173 -27.92 -4.18 -5.16
CA ALA A 173 -27.99 -4.70 -6.53
C ALA A 173 -28.46 -6.17 -6.59
N GLN A 174 -27.98 -7.02 -5.68
CA GLN A 174 -28.42 -8.41 -5.57
C GLN A 174 -29.92 -8.52 -5.24
N GLN A 175 -30.40 -7.73 -4.28
CA GLN A 175 -31.82 -7.75 -3.90
C GLN A 175 -32.73 -7.33 -5.06
N ALA A 176 -32.32 -6.33 -5.84
CA ALA A 176 -33.06 -5.90 -7.02
C ALA A 176 -33.07 -6.97 -8.12
N TYR A 177 -31.94 -7.66 -8.34
CA TYR A 177 -31.84 -8.80 -9.25
C TYR A 177 -32.77 -9.94 -8.82
N ASP A 178 -32.72 -10.33 -7.54
CA ASP A 178 -33.54 -11.40 -6.99
C ASP A 178 -35.03 -11.09 -7.11
N ALA A 179 -35.45 -9.83 -6.91
CA ALA A 179 -36.85 -9.43 -7.03
C ALA A 179 -37.39 -9.60 -8.46
N THR A 180 -36.56 -9.39 -9.50
CA THR A 180 -36.95 -9.53 -10.90
C THR A 180 -36.82 -10.96 -11.43
N HIS A 181 -35.97 -11.79 -10.81
CA HIS A 181 -35.69 -13.17 -11.25
C HIS A 181 -36.31 -14.26 -10.37
N SER A 182 -36.78 -13.93 -9.16
CA SER A 182 -37.53 -14.85 -8.29
C SER A 182 -39.02 -14.93 -8.63
N GLY A 183 -39.52 -14.05 -9.50
CA GLY A 183 -40.91 -14.06 -10.00
C GLY A 183 -41.28 -15.22 -10.92
N THR A 184 -40.31 -16.04 -11.36
CA THR A 184 -40.50 -17.11 -12.35
C THR A 184 -40.68 -18.51 -11.75
N LYS A 185 -40.96 -18.63 -10.45
CA LYS A 185 -41.17 -19.93 -9.77
C LYS A 185 -42.51 -20.07 -9.01
N ASN A 186 -43.57 -19.36 -9.39
CA ASN A 186 -44.92 -19.63 -8.85
C ASN A 186 -46.02 -19.40 -9.90
N SER A 187 -46.16 -20.32 -10.87
CA SER A 187 -47.44 -20.58 -11.56
C SER A 187 -47.35 -21.86 -12.39
N THR A 188 -47.47 -23.01 -11.72
CA THR A 188 -48.15 -24.19 -12.26
C THR A 188 -48.38 -25.16 -11.11
N GLU A 189 -49.54 -25.03 -10.46
CA GLU A 189 -50.26 -26.16 -9.88
C GLU A 189 -51.70 -25.68 -9.61
N LYS A 190 -52.59 -25.99 -10.54
CA LYS A 190 -54.02 -26.04 -10.32
C LYS A 190 -54.59 -27.23 -11.07
#